data_AF-A0A7C7JKC4-F1
#
_entry.id   AF-A0A7C7JKC4-F1
#
_cell.length_a   1.000
_cell.length_b   1.000
_cell.length_c   1.000
_cell.angle_alpha   90.00
_cell.angle_beta   90.00
_cell.angle_gamma   90.00
#
_symmetry.space_group_name_H-M   'P 1'
#
loop_
_entity.id
_entity.type
_entity.pdbx_description
1 polymer ?
#
loop_
_entity_poly.entity_id
_entity_poly.type
_entity_poly.pdbx_seq_one_letter_code
_entity_poly.pdbx_strand_id
1 'polypeptide(L)' 'MRVRLNKFLADAGVCARRKADKLIEEGRVKVNGQPARVGML' A
#
# COMPACT_ATOMS: atom_id res chain seq x y z
N MET A 1 -9.91 5.18 -12.95
CA MET A 1 -8.60 4.50 -13.05
C MET A 1 -8.21 4.03 -11.66
N ARG A 2 -8.12 2.72 -11.42
CA ARG A 2 -7.77 2.16 -10.11
C ARG A 2 -6.24 1.96 -10.05
N VAL A 3 -5.60 2.38 -8.95
CA VAL A 3 -4.13 2.34 -8.83
C VAL A 3 -3.79 1.43 -7.68
N ARG A 4 -2.92 0.43 -7.90
CA ARG A 4 -2.48 -0.43 -6.79
C ARG A 4 -1.95 0.41 -5.65
N LEU A 5 -2.35 0.07 -4.43
CA LEU A 5 -1.95 0.79 -3.23
C LEU A 5 -0.42 0.84 -3.09
N ASN A 6 0.28 -0.25 -3.43
CA ASN A 6 1.74 -0.28 -3.43
C ASN A 6 2.37 0.65 -4.48
N LYS A 7 1.72 0.85 -5.63
CA LYS A 7 2.11 1.82 -6.65
C LYS A 7 1.83 3.23 -6.14
N PHE A 8 0.66 3.49 -5.57
CA PHE A 8 0.32 4.78 -4.98
C PHE A 8 1.33 5.20 -3.90
N LEU A 9 1.67 4.30 -2.98
CA LEU A 9 2.67 4.56 -1.93
C LEU A 9 4.07 4.81 -2.50
N ALA A 10 4.43 4.15 -3.59
CA ALA A 10 5.71 4.39 -4.26
C ALA A 10 5.75 5.70 -5.04
N ASP A 11 4.68 6.01 -5.76
CA ASP A 11 4.54 7.25 -6.52
C ASP A 11 4.47 8.48 -5.57
N ALA A 12 3.93 8.29 -4.36
CA ALA A 12 3.95 9.28 -3.28
C ALA A 12 5.33 9.41 -2.57
N GLY A 13 6.33 8.61 -2.95
CA GLY A 13 7.67 8.64 -2.36
C GLY A 13 7.77 8.05 -0.95
N VAL A 14 6.74 7.35 -0.46
CA VAL A 14 6.72 6.77 0.90
C VAL A 14 7.72 5.63 1.01
N CYS A 15 7.70 4.71 0.05
CA CYS A 15 8.61 3.57 -0.01
C CYS A 15 8.57 2.87 -1.37
N ALA A 16 9.56 2.02 -1.66
CA ALA A 16 9.52 1.17 -2.85
C ALA A 16 8.31 0.21 -2.83
N ARG A 17 7.78 -0.14 -4.00
CA ARG A 17 6.60 -1.01 -4.15
C ARG A 17 6.66 -2.30 -3.31
N ARG A 18 7.79 -3.01 -3.34
CA ARG A 18 7.98 -4.24 -2.56
C ARG A 18 7.97 -4.00 -1.04
N LYS A 19 8.46 -2.84 -0.60
CA LYS A 19 8.42 -2.45 0.81
C LYS A 19 7.00 -2.04 1.21
N ALA A 20 6.25 -1.41 0.31
CA ALA A 20 4.82 -1.14 0.53
C ALA A 20 4.03 -2.44 0.72
N ASP A 21 4.28 -3.48 -0.08
CA ASP A 21 3.64 -4.79 0.09
C ASP A 21 3.92 -5.38 1.47
N LYS A 22 5.18 -5.34 1.94
CA LYS A 22 5.54 -5.78 3.30
C LYS A 22 4.81 -4.99 4.39
N LEU A 23 4.77 -3.66 4.28
CA LEU A 23 4.06 -2.82 5.26
C LEU A 23 2.55 -3.10 5.27
N ILE A 24 1.97 -3.41 4.11
CA ILE A 24 0.57 -3.80 4.00
C ILE A 24 0.35 -5.17 4.66
N GLU A 25 1.22 -6.14 4.39
CA GLU A 25 1.18 -7.49 4.96
C GLU A 25 1.35 -7.49 6.49
N GLU A 26 2.23 -6.63 7.01
CA GLU A 26 2.43 -6.39 8.44
C GLU A 26 1.26 -5.62 9.10
N GLY A 27 0.23 -5.22 8.34
CA GLY A 27 -0.92 -4.46 8.86
C GLY A 27 -0.58 -3.01 9.25
N ARG A 28 0.56 -2.49 8.80
CA ARG A 28 1.05 -1.13 9.07
C ARG A 28 0.36 -0.06 8.21
N VAL A 29 -0.38 -0.47 7.18
CA VAL A 29 -1.07 0.43 6.26
C VAL A 29 -2.58 0.33 6.48
N LYS A 30 -3.24 1.49 6.62
CA LYS A 30 -4.70 1.60 6.71
C LYS A 30 -5.21 2.50 5.60
N VAL A 31 -6.30 2.10 4.96
CA VAL A 31 -7.04 2.91 3.99
C VAL A 31 -8.40 3.18 4.59
N ASN A 32 -8.74 4.46 4.78
CA ASN A 32 -10.01 4.89 5.39
C ASN A 32 -10.29 4.20 6.75
N GLY A 33 -9.26 4.02 7.57
CA GLY A 33 -9.35 3.38 8.88
C GLY A 33 -9.35 1.85 8.86
N GLN A 34 -9.44 1.20 7.70
CA GLN A 34 -9.41 -0.26 7.58
C GLN A 34 -8.01 -0.77 7.21
N PRO A 35 -7.54 -1.90 7.77
CA PRO A 35 -6.27 -2.51 7.39
C PRO A 35 -6.24 -2.82 5.89
N ALA A 36 -5.20 -2.36 5.21
CA ALA A 36 -4.98 -2.66 3.81
C ALA A 36 -4.61 -4.15 3.62
N ARG A 37 -4.85 -4.67 2.41
CA ARG A 37 -4.41 -6.01 2.00
C ARG A 37 -3.54 -5.93 0.76
N VAL A 38 -2.59 -6.86 0.64
CA VAL A 38 -1.71 -6.92 -0.54
C VAL A 38 -2.57 -7.07 -1.80
N GLY A 39 -2.26 -6.29 -2.83
CA GLY A 39 -3.04 -6.27 -4.08
C GLY A 39 -4.25 -5.32 -4.09
N MET A 40 -4.49 -4.55 -3.02
CA MET A 40 -5.52 -3.52 -2.98
C MET A 40 -5.28 -2.42 -4.03
N LEU A 41 -6.38 -1.84 -4.53
CA LEU A 41 -6.47 -0.88 -5.63
C LEU A 41 -7.27 0.36 -5.22
#